data_AF-A0A966GWE0-F1
#
_entry.id   AF-A0A966GWE0-F1
#
_cell.length_a   1.000
_cell.length_b   1.000
_cell.length_c   1.000
_cell.angle_alpha   90.00
_cell.angle_beta   90.00
_cell.angle_gamma   90.00
#
_symmetry.space_group_name_H-M   'P 1'
#
loop_
_entity.id
_entity.type
_entity.pdbx_description
1 polymer ?
#
loop_
_entity_poly.entity_id
_entity_poly.type
_entity_poly.pdbx_seq_one_letter_code
_entity_poly.pdbx_strand_id
1 'polypeptide(L)' 'MPTVSVYGNKPDTGPGMLAARAVCDDLNLAHPTWGVQVVWTRDNTQYTTAVPTRAILVAAVSAEFPQYNVA' A
#
# COMPACT_ATOMS: atom_id res chain seq x y z
N MET A 1 2.99 -13.86 5.66
CA MET A 1 2.70 -12.94 4.55
C MET A 1 2.91 -11.52 5.06
N PRO A 2 3.82 -10.74 4.47
CA PRO A 2 4.01 -9.34 4.87
C PRO A 2 2.79 -8.48 4.54
N THR A 3 2.37 -7.69 5.53
CA THR A 3 1.31 -6.68 5.42
C THR A 3 1.89 -5.32 5.83
N VAL A 4 1.52 -4.29 5.07
CA VAL A 4 1.92 -2.90 5.28
C VAL A 4 0.67 -2.04 5.34
N SER A 5 0.57 -1.19 6.34
CA SER A 5 -0.56 -0.27 6.53
C SER A 5 -0.15 1.15 6.15
N VAL A 6 -0.99 1.82 5.37
CA VAL A 6 -0.84 3.23 5.02
C VAL A 6 -1.86 4.03 5.81
N TYR A 7 -1.35 4.93 6.64
CA TYR A 7 -2.15 5.81 7.47
C TYR A 7 -2.21 7.20 6.85
N GLY A 8 -3.43 7.74 6.79
CA GLY A 8 -3.68 9.15 6.56
C GLY A 8 -2.96 10.03 7.57
N ASN A 9 -2.42 11.17 7.14
CA ASN A 9 -1.89 12.18 8.08
C ASN A 9 -3.00 12.85 8.93
N LYS A 10 -4.27 12.43 8.77
CA LYS A 10 -5.43 12.78 9.59
C LYS A 10 -6.27 11.51 9.84
N PRO A 11 -6.98 11.43 10.97
CA PRO A 11 -7.75 10.25 11.37
C PRO A 11 -8.88 9.84 10.39
N ASP A 12 -9.25 10.70 9.42
CA ASP A 12 -10.34 10.45 8.47
C ASP A 12 -9.93 10.51 6.99
N THR A 13 -8.63 10.55 6.67
CA THR A 13 -8.18 10.62 5.26
C THR A 13 -6.99 9.71 5.00
N GLY A 14 -7.20 8.40 5.03
CA GLY A 14 -6.35 7.48 4.26
C GLY A 14 -6.36 7.84 2.76
N PRO A 15 -5.44 7.31 1.95
CA PRO A 15 -5.54 7.49 0.51
C PRO A 15 -6.92 7.00 0.05
N GLY A 16 -7.58 7.77 -0.82
CA GLY A 16 -8.91 7.39 -1.31
C GLY A 16 -8.86 5.99 -1.94
N MET A 17 -9.95 5.21 -1.84
CA MET A 17 -10.01 3.83 -2.34
C MET A 17 -9.46 3.68 -3.77
N LEU A 18 -9.73 4.66 -4.63
CA LEU A 18 -9.22 4.71 -6.01
C LEU A 18 -7.69 4.87 -6.07
N ALA A 19 -7.12 5.75 -5.27
CA ALA A 19 -5.66 5.93 -5.19
C ALA A 19 -4.99 4.69 -4.60
N ALA A 20 -5.58 4.09 -3.57
CA ALA A 20 -5.09 2.86 -2.98
C ALA A 20 -5.08 1.69 -3.99
N ARG A 21 -6.14 1.60 -4.81
CA ARG A 21 -6.21 0.60 -5.87
C ARG A 21 -5.22 0.87 -6.99
N ALA A 22 -5.07 2.12 -7.41
CA ALA A 22 -4.11 2.51 -8.43
C ALA A 22 -2.67 2.12 -8.06
N VAL A 23 -2.26 2.36 -6.80
CA VAL A 23 -0.92 1.95 -6.32
C VAL A 23 -0.78 0.44 -6.26
N CYS A 24 -1.83 -0.29 -5.87
CA CYS A 24 -1.81 -1.74 -5.91
C CYS A 24 -1.61 -2.27 -7.35
N ASP A 25 -2.27 -1.67 -8.32
CA ASP A 25 -2.12 -2.00 -9.74
C ASP A 25 -0.73 -1.61 -10.27
N ASP A 26 -0.22 -0.43 -9.93
CA ASP A 26 1.12 0.03 -10.34
C ASP A 26 2.21 -0.90 -9.79
N LEU A 27 2.13 -1.26 -8.50
CA LEU A 27 3.05 -2.23 -7.88
C LEU A 27 3.01 -3.59 -8.56
N ASN A 28 1.82 -4.06 -8.97
CA ASN A 28 1.69 -5.30 -9.72
C ASN A 28 2.14 -5.17 -11.19
N LEU A 29 2.06 -3.98 -11.78
CA LEU A 29 2.56 -3.72 -13.13
C LEU A 29 4.09 -3.66 -13.14
N ALA A 30 4.70 -2.94 -12.20
CA ALA A 30 6.14 -2.85 -12.01
C ALA A 30 6.74 -4.19 -11.53
N HIS A 31 5.98 -4.93 -10.72
CA HIS A 31 6.39 -6.21 -10.15
C HIS A 31 5.31 -7.28 -10.33
N PRO A 32 5.16 -7.86 -11.53
CA PRO A 32 4.09 -8.81 -11.86
C PRO A 32 4.14 -10.10 -11.04
N THR A 33 5.27 -10.42 -10.41
CA THR A 33 5.41 -11.57 -9.52
C THR A 33 4.95 -11.30 -8.10
N TRP A 34 4.74 -10.04 -7.69
CA TRP A 34 4.44 -9.73 -6.29
C TRP A 34 3.01 -10.10 -5.90
N GLY A 35 2.03 -9.99 -6.80
CA GLY A 35 0.64 -10.31 -6.49
C GLY A 35 0.13 -9.53 -5.28
N VAL A 36 0.45 -8.24 -5.20
CA VAL A 36 0.04 -7.35 -4.13
C VAL A 36 -1.49 -7.26 -4.12
N GLN A 37 -2.07 -7.39 -2.94
CA GLN A 37 -3.49 -7.22 -2.67
C GLN A 37 -3.68 -6.03 -1.75
N VAL A 38 -4.65 -5.18 -2.06
CA VAL A 38 -5.01 -4.04 -1.21
C VAL A 38 -6.37 -4.27 -0.56
N VAL A 39 -6.42 -4.07 0.75
CA VAL A 39 -7.65 -3.99 1.54
C VAL A 39 -7.78 -2.54 2.00
N TRP A 40 -8.78 -1.85 1.47
CA TRP A 40 -9.07 -0.47 1.85
C TRP A 40 -10.26 -0.43 2.80
N THR A 41 -10.11 0.31 3.89
CA THR A 41 -11.17 0.73 4.79
C THR A 41 -11.11 2.25 4.96
N ARG A 42 -12.19 2.84 5.48
CA ARG A 42 -12.28 4.29 5.73
C ARG A 42 -11.13 4.80 6.60
N ASP A 43 -10.65 3.96 7.52
CA ASP A 43 -9.67 4.32 8.55
C ASP A 43 -8.27 3.76 8.26
N ASN A 44 -8.12 2.79 7.35
CA ASN A 44 -6.84 2.12 7.08
C ASN A 44 -6.77 1.54 5.65
N THR A 45 -5.61 1.65 5.01
CA THR A 45 -5.32 0.94 3.76
C THR A 45 -4.19 -0.06 3.98
N GLN A 46 -4.43 -1.34 3.70
CA GLN A 46 -3.46 -2.41 3.90
C GLN A 46 -3.04 -3.04 2.57
N TYR A 47 -1.74 -3.10 2.32
CA TYR A 47 -1.14 -3.84 1.20
C TYR A 47 -0.53 -5.14 1.71
N THR A 48 -0.89 -6.25 1.10
CA THR A 48 -0.41 -7.59 1.47
C THR A 48 0.15 -8.28 0.25
N THR A 49 1.26 -8.99 0.42
CA THR A 49 1.91 -9.78 -0.65
C THR A 49 2.62 -10.98 -0.04
N ALA A 50 2.91 -12.00 -0.84
CA ALA A 50 3.65 -13.18 -0.41
C ALA A 50 5.13 -13.17 -0.83
N VAL A 51 5.55 -12.21 -1.66
CA VAL A 51 6.82 -12.30 -2.40
C VAL A 51 7.92 -11.41 -1.83
N PRO A 52 7.87 -10.07 -1.96
CA PRO A 52 8.87 -9.22 -1.35
C PRO A 52 8.73 -9.26 0.17
N THR A 53 9.83 -8.98 0.88
CA THR A 53 9.79 -8.79 2.33
C THR A 53 9.03 -7.51 2.68
N ARG A 54 8.57 -7.40 3.92
CA ARG A 54 7.87 -6.21 4.43
C ARG A 54 8.66 -4.91 4.18
N ALA A 55 9.98 -4.92 4.36
CA ALA A 55 10.82 -3.73 4.17
C ALA A 55 10.81 -3.24 2.71
N ILE A 56 10.85 -4.16 1.75
CA ILE A 56 10.78 -3.84 0.32
C ILE A 56 9.39 -3.28 -0.02
N LEU A 57 8.32 -3.90 0.53
CA LEU A 57 6.96 -3.43 0.32
C LEU A 57 6.74 -2.03 0.92
N VAL A 58 7.26 -1.76 2.13
CA VAL A 58 7.20 -0.43 2.76
C VAL A 58 7.90 0.61 1.88
N ALA A 59 9.10 0.30 1.37
CA ALA A 59 9.84 1.23 0.51
C ALA A 59 9.08 1.55 -0.78
N ALA A 60 8.50 0.52 -1.43
CA ALA A 60 7.74 0.70 -2.65
C ALA A 60 6.44 1.51 -2.42
N VAL A 61 5.68 1.16 -1.38
CA VAL A 61 4.44 1.88 -1.03
C VAL A 61 4.72 3.32 -0.56
N SER A 62 5.83 3.55 0.16
CA SER A 62 6.25 4.90 0.57
C SER A 62 6.62 5.80 -0.60
N ALA A 63 7.17 5.25 -1.68
CA ALA A 63 7.49 6.01 -2.88
C ALA A 63 6.23 6.53 -3.57
N GLU A 64 5.17 5.73 -3.59
CA GLU A 64 3.87 6.08 -4.18
C GLU A 64 3.04 7.01 -3.28
N PHE A 65 3.26 6.95 -1.96
CA PHE A 65 2.57 7.76 -0.97
C PHE A 65 3.54 8.61 -0.12
N PRO A 66 4.30 9.55 -0.70
CA PRO A 66 5.32 10.33 0.02
C PRO A 66 4.73 11.23 1.13
N GLN A 67 3.42 11.48 1.07
CA GLN A 67 2.66 12.32 2.02
C GLN A 67 1.95 11.51 3.13
N TYR A 68 2.05 10.18 3.12
CA TYR A 68 1.40 9.30 4.08
C TYR A 68 2.41 8.54 4.93
N ASN A 69 1.99 8.14 6.13
CA ASN A 69 2.83 7.30 6.98
C ASN A 69 2.60 5.82 6.62
N VAL A 70 3.66 5.14 6.20
CA VAL A 70 3.61 3.74 5.78
C VAL A 70 4.31 2.90 6.85
N ALA A 71 3.56 2.04 7.53
CA ALA A 71 4.09 1.22 8.62
C ALA A 71 3.82 -0.28 8.43
#